data_AF-A0A2G4T3Q2-F1
#
_entry.id   AF-A0A2G4T3Q2-F1
#
_cell.length_a   1.000
_cell.length_b   1.000
_cell.length_c   1.000
_cell.angle_alpha   90.00
_cell.angle_beta   90.00
_cell.angle_gamma   90.00
#
_symmetry.space_group_name_H-M   'P 1'
#
loop_
_entity.id
_entity.type
_entity.pdbx_description
1 polymer ?
#
loop_
_entity_poly.entity_id
_entity_poly.type
_entity_poly.pdbx_seq_one_letter_code
_entity_poly.pdbx_strand_id
1 'polypeptide(L)'
;MKSIIAVVLLAANLLVANAEPDCFKTINQGAATVALGVYTQQCATISYSGGVITSDVKYNCCGPSVWIRINGADWNKLVADGKLDGLRYQRSDLTFRKVVGTTPTTISAEQYLP
;
A
#
# COMPACT_ATOMS: atom_id res chain seq x y z
N MET A 1 34.50 -2.43 26.08
CA MET A 1 33.13 -2.10 26.55
C MET A 1 32.43 -1.04 25.69
N LYS A 2 33.02 0.13 25.44
CA LYS A 2 32.40 1.18 24.59
C LYS A 2 32.05 0.71 23.16
N SER A 3 32.92 -0.09 22.54
CA SER A 3 32.70 -0.61 21.18
C SER A 3 31.57 -1.65 21.09
N ILE A 4 31.30 -2.39 22.16
CA ILE A 4 30.22 -3.40 22.20
C ILE A 4 28.86 -2.70 22.30
N ILE A 5 28.77 -1.64 23.11
CA ILE A 5 27.56 -0.83 23.26
C ILE A 5 27.17 -0.17 21.92
N ALA A 6 28.15 0.34 21.15
CA ALA A 6 27.91 0.94 19.84
C ALA A 6 27.38 -0.07 18.80
N VAL A 7 27.89 -1.31 18.81
CA VAL A 7 27.42 -2.38 17.90
C VAL A 7 26.00 -2.83 18.25
N VAL A 8 25.67 -2.92 19.53
CA VAL A 8 24.30 -3.27 19.98
C VAL A 8 23.29 -2.18 19.63
N LEU A 9 23.64 -0.90 19.79
CA LEU A 9 22.79 0.24 19.41
C LEU A 9 22.57 0.32 17.89
N LEU A 10 23.60 0.04 17.08
CA LEU A 10 23.46 0.03 15.62
C LEU A 10 22.59 -1.13 15.13
N ALA A 11 22.75 -2.32 15.72
CA ALA A 11 21.92 -3.48 15.42
C ALA A 11 20.45 -3.27 15.85
N ALA A 12 20.21 -2.66 17.01
CA ALA A 12 18.86 -2.32 17.47
C ALA A 12 18.15 -1.32 16.53
N ASN A 13 18.85 -0.30 16.04
CA ASN A 13 18.26 0.67 15.09
C ASN A 13 17.97 0.05 13.72
N LEU A 14 18.78 -0.93 13.26
CA LEU A 14 18.51 -1.69 12.03
C LEU A 14 17.32 -2.64 12.16
N LEU A 15 17.04 -3.14 13.37
CA LEU A 15 15.88 -4.01 13.65
C LEU A 15 14.56 -3.22 13.68
N VAL A 16 14.56 -1.99 14.19
CA VAL A 16 13.35 -1.14 14.26
C VAL A 16 13.00 -0.51 12.89
N ALA A 17 13.99 -0.29 12.02
CA ALA A 17 13.77 0.31 10.70
C ALA A 17 13.03 -0.60 9.69
N ASN A 18 12.81 -1.88 10.02
CA ASN A 18 12.20 -2.87 9.12
C ASN A 18 10.89 -3.47 9.65
N ALA A 19 10.35 -2.95 10.75
CA ALA A 19 9.05 -3.39 11.25
C ALA A 19 7.93 -2.77 10.40
N GLU A 20 7.07 -3.63 9.85
CA GLU A 20 5.86 -3.19 9.16
C GLU A 20 4.93 -2.43 10.13
N PRO A 21 4.26 -1.35 9.70
CA PRO A 21 3.37 -0.61 10.58
C PRO A 21 2.27 -1.50 11.18
N ASP A 22 1.97 -1.33 12.47
CA ASP A 22 0.96 -2.12 13.19
C ASP A 22 -0.45 -2.10 12.54
N CYS A 23 -0.74 -1.08 11.74
CA CYS A 23 -1.98 -0.92 10.98
C CYS A 23 -2.04 -1.75 9.70
N PHE A 24 -0.98 -2.46 9.33
CA PHE A 24 -1.06 -3.46 8.27
C PHE A 24 -1.65 -4.74 8.85
N LYS A 25 -2.58 -5.35 8.11
CA LYS A 25 -3.34 -6.50 8.60
C LYS A 25 -3.36 -7.61 7.57
N THR A 26 -3.08 -8.83 8.01
CA THR A 26 -3.34 -10.05 7.24
C THR A 26 -4.63 -10.68 7.76
N ILE A 27 -5.58 -10.90 6.87
CA ILE A 27 -6.88 -11.50 7.18
C ILE A 27 -7.03 -12.75 6.33
N ASN A 28 -7.37 -13.87 6.97
CA ASN A 28 -7.76 -15.08 6.26
C ASN A 28 -9.21 -14.93 5.78
N GLN A 29 -9.41 -14.94 4.45
CA GLN A 29 -10.71 -14.76 3.82
C GLN A 29 -11.06 -15.94 2.92
N GLY A 30 -12.34 -16.12 2.62
CA GLY A 30 -12.77 -17.10 1.63
C GLY A 30 -12.17 -16.78 0.25
N ALA A 31 -11.70 -17.79 -0.47
CA ALA A 31 -11.06 -17.59 -1.78
C ALA A 31 -11.97 -16.84 -2.77
N ALA A 32 -13.28 -17.11 -2.74
CA ALA A 32 -14.27 -16.43 -3.57
C ALA A 32 -14.52 -14.95 -3.19
N THR A 33 -14.17 -14.54 -1.96
CA THR A 33 -14.44 -13.17 -1.48
C THR A 33 -13.28 -12.22 -1.67
N VAL A 34 -12.07 -12.71 -1.98
CA VAL A 34 -10.87 -11.87 -2.16
C VAL A 34 -11.08 -10.80 -3.22
N ALA A 35 -11.58 -11.20 -4.41
CA ALA A 35 -11.80 -10.27 -5.51
C ALA A 35 -12.82 -9.17 -5.15
N LEU A 36 -13.88 -9.51 -4.41
CA LEU A 36 -14.84 -8.52 -3.92
C LEU A 36 -14.18 -7.61 -2.88
N GLY A 37 -13.44 -8.20 -1.95
CA GLY A 37 -12.73 -7.50 -0.88
C GLY A 37 -11.73 -6.49 -1.40
N VAL A 38 -11.07 -6.74 -2.54
CA VAL A 38 -10.20 -5.74 -3.18
C VAL A 38 -10.95 -4.43 -3.38
N TYR A 39 -12.21 -4.47 -3.84
CA TYR A 39 -12.98 -3.28 -4.22
C TYR A 39 -13.86 -2.69 -3.10
N THR A 40 -14.26 -3.50 -2.12
CA THR A 40 -15.23 -3.09 -1.09
C THR A 40 -14.61 -2.80 0.28
N GLN A 41 -13.37 -3.24 0.53
CA GLN A 41 -12.69 -2.99 1.79
C GLN A 41 -12.27 -1.53 1.91
N GLN A 42 -12.34 -1.01 3.14
CA GLN A 42 -11.88 0.35 3.45
C GLN A 42 -10.35 0.44 3.59
N CYS A 43 -9.62 -0.68 3.48
CA CYS A 43 -8.18 -0.74 3.49
C CYS A 43 -7.65 -1.07 2.09
N ALA A 44 -6.53 -0.47 1.69
CA ALA A 44 -5.92 -0.79 0.41
C ALA A 44 -5.31 -2.20 0.43
N THR A 45 -5.55 -3.00 -0.61
CA THR A 45 -5.10 -4.40 -0.65
C THR A 45 -3.67 -4.48 -1.11
N ILE A 46 -2.75 -4.98 -0.29
CA ILE A 46 -1.33 -5.08 -0.64
C ILE A 46 -1.08 -6.32 -1.52
N SER A 47 -1.57 -7.46 -1.07
CA SER A 47 -1.39 -8.74 -1.75
C SER A 47 -2.40 -9.76 -1.23
N TYR A 48 -2.50 -10.88 -1.94
CA TYR A 48 -3.12 -12.08 -1.40
C TYR A 48 -2.34 -13.31 -1.86
N SER A 49 -2.30 -14.35 -1.03
CA SER A 49 -1.72 -15.65 -1.35
C SER A 49 -2.81 -16.71 -1.29
N GLY A 50 -2.99 -17.44 -2.39
CA GLY A 50 -4.15 -18.29 -2.62
C GLY A 50 -4.05 -19.69 -2.04
N GLY A 51 -5.16 -20.13 -1.43
CA GLY A 51 -5.53 -21.52 -1.21
C GLY A 51 -6.89 -21.82 -1.87
N VAL A 52 -7.30 -23.10 -1.88
CA VAL A 52 -8.53 -23.55 -2.59
C VAL A 52 -9.82 -23.10 -1.88
N ILE A 53 -9.77 -22.96 -0.54
CA ILE A 53 -10.92 -22.62 0.29
C ILE A 53 -10.74 -21.23 0.91
N THR A 54 -9.56 -20.97 1.45
CA THR A 54 -9.20 -19.71 2.07
C THR A 54 -7.96 -19.11 1.41
N SER A 55 -7.79 -17.80 1.57
CA SER A 55 -6.63 -17.04 1.10
C SER A 55 -6.25 -16.05 2.17
N ASP A 56 -4.95 -15.88 2.39
CA ASP A 56 -4.44 -14.81 3.25
C ASP A 56 -4.36 -13.54 2.43
N VAL A 57 -5.06 -12.50 2.88
CA VAL A 57 -5.10 -11.19 2.22
C VAL A 57 -4.46 -10.16 3.12
N LYS A 58 -3.48 -9.44 2.59
CA LYS A 58 -2.74 -8.40 3.29
C LYS A 58 -3.26 -7.02 2.91
N TYR A 59 -3.48 -6.17 3.91
CA TYR A 59 -4.07 -4.83 3.77
C TYR A 59 -3.19 -3.76 4.42
N ASN A 60 -3.19 -2.57 3.83
CA ASN A 60 -2.79 -1.32 4.49
C ASN A 60 -4.05 -0.66 5.06
N CYS A 61 -4.25 -0.78 6.38
CA CYS A 61 -5.37 -0.16 7.11
C CYS A 61 -4.95 1.10 7.89
N CYS A 62 -3.84 1.75 7.52
CA CYS A 62 -3.35 2.93 8.22
C CYS A 62 -4.16 4.19 7.94
N GLY A 63 -4.99 4.16 6.88
CA GLY A 63 -6.02 5.15 6.62
C GLY A 63 -7.09 4.56 5.70
N PRO A 64 -8.31 5.14 5.70
CA PRO A 64 -9.36 4.69 4.81
C PRO A 64 -8.99 4.92 3.34
N SER A 65 -9.31 3.96 2.49
CA SER A 65 -9.16 4.01 1.04
C SER A 65 -10.48 3.65 0.36
N VAL A 66 -10.70 4.18 -0.84
CA VAL A 66 -11.89 3.90 -1.65
C VAL A 66 -11.50 3.61 -3.09
N TRP A 67 -12.29 2.76 -3.75
CA TRP A 67 -12.18 2.55 -5.19
C TRP A 67 -13.09 3.49 -5.95
N ILE A 68 -12.50 4.23 -6.89
CA ILE A 68 -13.21 5.14 -7.78
C ILE A 68 -12.89 4.78 -9.23
N ARG A 69 -13.91 4.84 -10.09
CA ARG A 69 -13.73 4.76 -11.55
C ARG A 69 -13.67 6.18 -12.10
N ILE A 70 -12.63 6.46 -12.87
CA ILE A 70 -12.40 7.75 -13.51
C ILE A 70 -12.28 7.50 -15.01
N ASN A 71 -12.85 8.38 -15.83
CA ASN A 71 -12.61 8.35 -17.27
C ASN A 71 -11.12 8.57 -17.56
N GLY A 72 -10.53 7.77 -18.45
CA GLY A 72 -9.10 7.85 -18.75
C GLY A 72 -8.65 9.19 -19.34
N ALA A 73 -9.51 9.85 -20.13
CA ALA A 73 -9.21 11.16 -20.71
C ALA A 73 -9.16 12.24 -19.61
N ASP A 74 -10.12 12.22 -18.68
CA ASP A 74 -10.15 13.15 -17.54
C ASP A 74 -8.94 12.95 -16.63
N TRP A 75 -8.59 11.69 -16.33
CA TRP A 75 -7.39 11.36 -15.58
C TRP A 75 -6.14 11.94 -16.24
N ASN A 76 -5.92 11.66 -17.52
CA ASN A 76 -4.74 12.13 -18.25
C ASN A 76 -4.66 13.66 -18.28
N LYS A 77 -5.80 14.33 -18.49
CA LYS A 77 -5.88 15.79 -18.45
C LYS A 77 -5.50 16.33 -17.07
N LEU A 78 -6.09 15.81 -16.00
CA LEU A 78 -5.83 16.26 -14.64
C LEU A 78 -4.37 16.04 -14.20
N VAL A 79 -3.75 14.93 -14.63
CA VAL A 79 -2.31 14.70 -14.43
C VAL A 79 -1.48 15.73 -15.21
N ALA A 80 -1.76 15.94 -16.49
CA ALA A 80 -1.02 16.89 -17.34
C ALA A 80 -1.14 18.34 -16.86
N ASP A 81 -2.31 18.72 -16.37
CA ASP A 81 -2.59 20.05 -15.78
C ASP A 81 -1.98 20.21 -14.37
N GLY A 82 -1.28 19.20 -13.85
CA GLY A 82 -0.65 19.21 -12.52
C GLY A 82 -1.64 19.21 -11.34
N LYS A 83 -2.92 18.95 -11.60
CA LYS A 83 -3.98 19.01 -10.58
C LYS A 83 -3.96 17.84 -9.60
N LEU A 84 -3.25 16.78 -9.95
CA LEU A 84 -3.15 15.57 -9.14
C LEU A 84 -1.80 15.43 -8.44
N ASP A 85 -0.95 16.46 -8.43
CA ASP A 85 0.33 16.38 -7.72
C ASP A 85 0.12 15.99 -6.25
N GLY A 86 0.90 15.02 -5.78
CA GLY A 86 0.77 14.44 -4.45
C GLY A 86 -0.30 13.36 -4.30
N LEU A 87 -1.23 13.20 -5.26
CA LEU A 87 -2.26 12.17 -5.21
C LEU A 87 -1.63 10.77 -5.18
N ARG A 88 -1.98 10.00 -4.15
CA ARG A 88 -1.66 8.57 -4.03
C ARG A 88 -2.87 7.77 -4.47
N TYR A 89 -2.65 6.72 -5.27
CA TYR A 89 -3.72 5.84 -5.74
C TYR A 89 -3.24 4.41 -5.94
N GLN A 90 -4.15 3.46 -5.86
CA GLN A 90 -3.92 2.05 -6.16
C GLN A 90 -4.53 1.66 -7.51
N ARG A 91 -3.84 0.81 -8.27
CA ARG A 91 -4.33 0.25 -9.53
C ARG A 91 -4.88 -1.17 -9.30
N SER A 92 -5.69 -1.65 -10.25
CA SER A 92 -6.33 -2.98 -10.16
C SER A 92 -5.34 -4.15 -10.13
N ASP A 93 -4.10 -3.93 -10.56
CA ASP A 93 -2.97 -4.86 -10.42
C ASP A 93 -2.31 -4.80 -9.02
N LEU A 94 -2.96 -4.13 -8.06
CA LEU A 94 -2.53 -3.88 -6.68
C LEU A 94 -1.29 -3.00 -6.53
N THR A 95 -0.77 -2.43 -7.63
CA THR A 95 0.38 -1.50 -7.55
C THR A 95 -0.04 -0.16 -6.94
N PHE A 96 0.81 0.37 -6.06
CA PHE A 96 0.65 1.70 -5.45
C PHE A 96 1.41 2.74 -6.26
N ARG A 97 0.78 3.90 -6.46
CA ARG A 97 1.33 4.99 -7.25
C ARG A 97 1.16 6.32 -6.52
N LYS A 98 2.06 7.26 -6.79
CA LYS A 98 1.94 8.68 -6.43
C LYS A 98 2.22 9.53 -7.66
N VAL A 99 1.43 10.56 -7.89
CA VAL A 99 1.78 11.59 -8.88
C VAL A 99 2.80 12.54 -8.27
N VAL A 100 3.94 12.72 -8.94
CA VAL A 100 5.00 13.66 -8.58
C VAL A 100 5.11 14.69 -9.70
N GLY A 101 4.65 15.91 -9.44
CA GLY A 101 4.39 16.92 -10.46
C GLY A 101 3.31 16.43 -11.43
N THR A 102 3.72 16.06 -12.64
CA THR A 102 2.85 15.49 -13.69
C THR A 102 3.20 14.03 -14.02
N THR A 103 4.08 13.40 -13.24
CA THR A 103 4.58 12.04 -13.51
C THR A 103 4.06 11.02 -12.48
N PRO A 104 3.27 10.02 -12.90
CA PRO A 104 2.90 8.91 -12.03
C PRO A 104 4.11 7.99 -11.73
N THR A 105 4.44 7.85 -10.45
CA THR A 105 5.60 7.08 -9.96
C THR A 105 5.13 5.90 -9.10
N THR A 106 5.77 4.74 -9.22
CA THR A 106 5.53 3.60 -8.31
C THR A 106 6.02 3.93 -6.92
N ILE A 107 5.22 3.58 -5.91
CA ILE A 107 5.59 3.67 -4.50
C ILE A 107 5.35 2.33 -3.81
N SER A 108 5.94 2.13 -2.63
CA SER A 108 5.65 0.96 -1.80
C SER A 108 4.33 1.12 -1.02
N ALA A 109 3.84 0.04 -0.41
CA ALA A 109 2.65 0.08 0.43
C ALA A 109 2.85 0.98 1.67
N GLU A 110 4.08 1.03 2.21
CA GLU A 110 4.49 1.87 3.33
C GLU A 110 4.54 3.35 2.95
N GLN A 111 4.77 3.65 1.66
CA GLN A 111 4.69 5.03 1.17
C GLN A 111 3.26 5.47 0.87
N TYR A 112 2.30 4.54 0.87
CA TYR A 112 0.87 4.80 0.70
C TYR A 112 0.17 5.16 2.02
N LEU A 113 0.88 5.13 3.16
CA LEU A 113 0.43 5.63 4.46
C LEU A 113 -0.08 7.08 4.36
N PRO A 114 -1.06 7.53 5.19
CA PRO A 114 -1.57 8.91 5.19
C PRO A 114 -0.50 9.99 5.28
#